data_AF-A0A395NKI3-F1
#
_entry.id   AF-A0A395NKI3-F1
#
_cell.length_a   1.000
_cell.length_b   1.000
_cell.length_c   1.000
_cell.angle_alpha   90.00
_cell.angle_beta   90.00
_cell.angle_gamma   90.00
#
_symmetry.space_group_name_H-M   'P 1'
#
loop_
_entity.id
_entity.type
_entity.pdbx_description
1 polymer ?
#
loop_
_entity_poly.entity_id
_entity_poly.type
_entity_poly.pdbx_seq_one_letter_code
_entity_poly.pdbx_strand_id
1 'polypeptide(L)'
;MRGGAMASRPLSRLSSSACCARSRQFSTSFRVQSAQRGIVRLGVSGGLRGYLDARAKQETSLESLATRRAFATVSDRPIVGLGPLEEYDRRVDAGVLRNDEHQRGIIENLQHLHNELRNYHAPPVVHPSFDLLKPAKKSVFSSLFGNGGGAKATIKDIPENLPRGLYLFGDVGSGKTMLMDLFYDTLPSSVKTKTRIHFHNFMQDVHKRLHKLKIQHGSDIDAVPFVAADIAEQGNVLCFDEFQCTDVADAMILRRLLECLMSHGVVLVTTSNRHPDDLYKNGIQRESFIPAIKLLKNRLHVINLDSPTDYRKIPRPPSGVYHTALDQHAASHAEKWFRFLGDSENFAPRSETQKVWGRDIFVPRVSGRCAWFTFDELIKKPKSAADYLELVRKYDAFIVTEVPGMTIRERDLARRFITFIDAVYEGNAKLVLTTEKPLTELFVSRDEVAESLLQSSPSANPTKDTTQAVMENLEHSVEKLKDSSLFAGEEEAFAFARALSRLSHMESKEWVERGLGLESKGGKEDKDSWTKTRSRQMEDSM
;
A
#
# COMPACT_ATOMS: atom_id res chain seq x y z
N MET A 1 -58.23 -49.56 -35.34
CA MET A 1 -58.79 -49.13 -36.65
C MET A 1 -58.02 -47.91 -37.16
N ARG A 2 -58.18 -47.53 -38.44
CA ARG A 2 -57.48 -46.42 -39.17
C ARG A 2 -57.69 -45.03 -38.52
N GLY A 3 -56.95 -43.93 -38.74
CA GLY A 3 -55.82 -43.51 -39.62
C GLY A 3 -55.96 -41.98 -39.93
N GLY A 4 -54.99 -41.16 -40.39
CA GLY A 4 -53.53 -41.28 -40.67
C GLY A 4 -53.02 -40.17 -41.65
N ALA A 5 -51.71 -39.85 -41.65
CA ALA A 5 -50.95 -39.04 -42.67
C ALA A 5 -51.06 -37.47 -42.63
N MET A 6 -50.12 -36.61 -43.10
CA MET A 6 -48.77 -36.76 -43.72
C MET A 6 -47.92 -35.45 -43.76
N ALA A 7 -46.57 -35.55 -43.80
CA ALA A 7 -45.56 -34.71 -44.53
C ALA A 7 -45.40 -33.15 -44.30
N SER A 8 -44.39 -32.47 -44.89
CA SER A 8 -42.94 -32.41 -44.52
C SER A 8 -42.06 -31.46 -45.39
N ARG A 9 -41.11 -30.70 -44.78
CA ARG A 9 -39.78 -30.24 -45.35
C ARG A 9 -39.75 -29.24 -46.56
N PRO A 10 -38.59 -28.71 -47.06
CA PRO A 10 -37.22 -28.47 -46.48
C PRO A 10 -36.43 -27.18 -46.93
N LEU A 11 -35.24 -26.95 -46.31
CA LEU A 11 -33.91 -26.51 -46.86
C LEU A 11 -33.76 -25.43 -47.98
N SER A 12 -32.79 -24.49 -47.81
CA SER A 12 -31.42 -24.59 -48.39
C SER A 12 -30.58 -23.27 -48.31
N ARG A 13 -29.28 -23.36 -48.61
CA ARG A 13 -28.24 -22.30 -48.54
C ARG A 13 -28.20 -21.47 -49.84
N LEU A 14 -27.56 -20.28 -49.82
CA LEU A 14 -26.59 -19.85 -50.84
C LEU A 14 -25.75 -18.64 -50.37
N SER A 15 -24.59 -18.43 -51.00
CA SER A 15 -23.59 -17.39 -50.69
C SER A 15 -23.17 -16.67 -51.98
N SER A 16 -22.20 -15.74 -51.90
CA SER A 16 -21.61 -14.93 -53.01
C SER A 16 -22.51 -13.77 -53.49
N SER A 17 -22.01 -12.65 -54.03
CA SER A 17 -20.63 -12.16 -54.27
C SER A 17 -20.62 -10.61 -54.36
N ALA A 18 -19.43 -10.00 -54.39
CA ALA A 18 -19.25 -8.54 -54.57
C ALA A 18 -19.48 -8.07 -56.02
N CYS A 19 -19.79 -6.77 -56.24
CA CYS A 19 -18.97 -5.80 -57.01
C CYS A 19 -19.71 -4.47 -57.32
N CYS A 20 -18.98 -3.33 -57.31
CA CYS A 20 -19.27 -2.03 -57.99
C CYS A 20 -20.58 -1.23 -57.65
N ALA A 21 -20.69 0.10 -57.85
CA ALA A 21 -19.73 1.21 -58.03
C ALA A 21 -20.48 2.58 -58.02
N ARG A 22 -19.72 3.69 -58.14
CA ARG A 22 -20.09 5.13 -58.23
C ARG A 22 -20.35 5.83 -56.88
N SER A 23 -19.63 6.87 -56.43
CA SER A 23 -18.82 7.98 -57.02
C SER A 23 -19.58 9.27 -57.37
N ARG A 24 -19.24 10.36 -56.67
CA ARG A 24 -19.17 11.74 -57.20
C ARG A 24 -17.97 12.49 -56.61
N GLN A 25 -17.13 13.04 -57.48
CA GLN A 25 -16.06 14.03 -57.23
C GLN A 25 -16.70 15.45 -57.25
N PHE A 26 -16.07 16.61 -56.94
CA PHE A 26 -14.78 17.24 -57.28
C PHE A 26 -14.41 18.26 -56.16
N SER A 27 -13.17 18.45 -55.68
CA SER A 27 -11.96 19.11 -56.29
C SER A 27 -12.02 20.66 -56.30
N THR A 28 -11.21 21.40 -55.53
CA THR A 28 -9.91 22.07 -55.88
C THR A 28 -9.53 23.10 -54.77
N SER A 29 -8.37 23.77 -54.67
CA SER A 29 -6.94 23.50 -54.97
C SER A 29 -6.03 24.67 -54.42
N PHE A 30 -4.69 24.51 -54.40
CA PHE A 30 -3.62 25.49 -54.04
C PHE A 30 -3.52 25.96 -52.56
N ARG A 31 -2.36 26.35 -51.99
CA ARG A 31 -1.05 26.75 -52.58
C ARG A 31 0.14 26.37 -51.67
N VAL A 32 1.30 26.05 -52.24
CA VAL A 32 2.61 25.98 -51.56
C VAL A 32 3.47 27.16 -52.02
N GLN A 33 4.29 27.74 -51.13
CA GLN A 33 5.38 28.64 -51.49
C GLN A 33 6.65 28.28 -50.72
N SER A 34 7.78 28.32 -51.45
CA SER A 34 9.14 28.18 -50.93
C SER A 34 9.83 29.55 -50.94
N ALA A 35 10.79 29.73 -50.03
CA ALA A 35 11.74 30.84 -50.05
C ALA A 35 13.12 30.34 -49.59
N GLN A 36 14.18 30.81 -50.24
CA GLN A 36 15.56 30.38 -49.99
C GLN A 36 16.39 31.45 -49.26
N ARG A 37 17.34 30.96 -48.44
CA ARG A 37 18.64 31.56 -48.07
C ARG A 37 18.67 32.91 -47.33
N GLY A 38 19.16 32.84 -46.09
CA GLY A 38 19.96 33.88 -45.44
C GLY A 38 21.00 33.22 -44.53
N ILE A 39 22.29 33.54 -44.71
CA ILE A 39 23.38 33.02 -43.87
C ILE A 39 23.70 34.05 -42.79
N VAL A 40 23.66 33.67 -41.52
CA VAL A 40 24.33 34.39 -40.42
C VAL A 40 24.99 33.37 -39.48
N ARG A 41 26.30 33.54 -39.24
CA ARG A 41 27.05 32.83 -38.20
C ARG A 41 26.76 33.44 -36.83
N LEU A 42 26.45 32.61 -35.84
CA LEU A 42 26.60 32.78 -34.37
C LEU A 42 25.88 31.57 -33.74
N GLY A 43 26.33 30.90 -32.67
CA GLY A 43 27.57 30.94 -31.90
C GLY A 43 27.50 29.79 -30.87
N VAL A 44 28.62 29.14 -30.54
CA VAL A 44 28.61 27.94 -29.68
C VAL A 44 28.46 28.34 -28.20
N SER A 45 27.25 28.22 -27.64
CA SER A 45 27.01 28.14 -26.19
C SER A 45 25.55 27.78 -25.88
N GLY A 46 25.30 26.65 -25.21
CA GLY A 46 23.91 26.26 -24.86
C GLY A 46 23.70 24.88 -24.24
N GLY A 47 24.75 24.07 -24.01
CA GLY A 47 24.61 22.67 -23.60
C GLY A 47 24.25 22.42 -22.13
N LEU A 48 24.50 23.35 -21.20
CA LEU A 48 24.36 23.11 -19.75
C LEU A 48 22.99 23.49 -19.15
N ARG A 49 22.19 24.34 -19.81
CA ARG A 49 20.96 24.88 -19.17
C ARG A 49 19.79 23.90 -19.17
N GLY A 50 19.67 23.04 -20.20
CA GLY A 50 18.63 22.01 -20.26
C GLY A 50 18.85 20.82 -19.30
N TYR A 51 20.11 20.54 -18.94
CA TYR A 51 20.45 19.43 -18.03
C TYR A 51 20.14 19.77 -16.57
N LEU A 52 20.38 21.01 -16.16
CA LEU A 52 20.07 21.50 -14.80
C LEU A 52 18.54 21.61 -14.58
N ASP A 53 17.81 22.09 -15.58
CA ASP A 53 16.35 22.26 -15.48
C ASP A 53 15.59 20.92 -15.45
N ALA A 54 16.13 19.89 -16.12
CA ALA A 54 15.60 18.52 -16.03
C ALA A 54 15.87 17.88 -14.66
N ARG A 55 17.04 18.15 -14.05
CA ARG A 55 17.40 17.63 -12.72
C ARG A 55 16.52 18.28 -11.63
N ALA A 56 16.35 19.60 -11.67
CA ALA A 56 15.46 20.33 -10.75
C ALA A 56 13.99 19.86 -10.83
N LYS A 57 13.50 19.52 -12.03
CA LYS A 57 12.14 18.95 -12.22
C LYS A 57 12.01 17.51 -11.71
N GLN A 58 13.12 16.77 -11.63
CA GLN A 58 13.13 15.42 -11.08
C GLN A 58 13.28 15.43 -9.54
N GLU A 59 14.11 16.34 -9.01
CA GLU A 59 14.26 16.60 -7.57
C GLU A 59 12.92 17.07 -6.96
N THR A 60 12.27 18.08 -7.54
CA THR A 60 10.94 18.53 -7.09
C THR A 60 9.87 17.44 -7.18
N SER A 61 9.96 16.49 -8.12
CA SER A 61 9.02 15.36 -8.18
C SER A 61 9.19 14.37 -7.03
N LEU A 62 10.45 14.09 -6.64
CA LEU A 62 10.77 13.19 -5.53
C LEU A 62 10.54 13.85 -4.17
N GLU A 63 10.86 15.14 -4.02
CA GLU A 63 10.46 15.94 -2.85
C GLU A 63 8.94 15.98 -2.70
N SER A 64 8.17 16.13 -3.79
CA SER A 64 6.70 16.10 -3.72
C SER A 64 6.17 14.73 -3.27
N LEU A 65 6.86 13.63 -3.56
CA LEU A 65 6.48 12.28 -3.13
C LEU A 65 6.93 11.96 -1.70
N ALA A 66 8.11 12.44 -1.29
CA ALA A 66 8.63 12.29 0.07
C ALA A 66 7.82 13.16 1.07
N THR A 67 7.54 14.41 0.72
CA THR A 67 6.75 15.35 1.54
C THR A 67 5.30 14.88 1.69
N ARG A 68 4.71 14.24 0.66
CA ARG A 68 3.34 13.70 0.73
C ARG A 68 3.20 12.44 1.59
N ARG A 69 4.30 11.77 1.95
CA ARG A 69 4.31 10.66 2.93
C ARG A 69 4.66 11.10 4.36
N ALA A 70 5.02 12.36 4.57
CA ALA A 70 5.38 12.88 5.89
C ALA A 70 4.19 13.12 6.84
N PHE A 71 2.94 12.98 6.37
CA PHE A 71 1.72 13.17 7.17
C PHE A 71 1.14 11.84 7.67
N ALA A 72 1.93 11.09 8.44
CA ALA A 72 1.47 9.86 9.09
C ALA A 72 2.15 9.55 10.43
N THR A 73 2.69 10.56 11.13
CA THR A 73 3.11 10.45 12.53
C THR A 73 2.53 11.61 13.35
N VAL A 74 2.21 11.32 14.62
CA VAL A 74 1.88 12.34 15.62
C VAL A 74 2.97 13.41 15.60
N SER A 75 2.58 14.69 15.67
CA SER A 75 3.52 15.82 15.55
C SER A 75 4.38 16.07 16.79
N ASP A 76 4.74 15.00 17.50
CA ASP A 76 5.74 14.98 18.56
C ASP A 76 7.11 14.80 17.89
N ARG A 77 7.79 15.93 17.63
CA ARG A 77 9.13 15.88 17.00
C ARG A 77 10.06 15.12 17.95
N PRO A 78 10.70 14.01 17.53
CA PRO A 78 11.62 13.30 18.40
C PRO A 78 12.70 14.26 18.88
N ILE A 79 12.98 14.24 20.18
CA ILE A 79 14.04 15.07 20.76
C ILE A 79 15.36 14.57 20.17
N VAL A 80 16.07 15.46 19.47
CA VAL A 80 17.26 15.11 18.69
C VAL A 80 18.31 14.50 19.61
N GLY A 81 18.58 13.20 19.44
CA GLY A 81 19.61 12.46 20.17
C GLY A 81 19.10 11.37 21.13
N LEU A 82 17.78 11.23 21.34
CA LEU A 82 17.22 10.10 22.07
C LEU A 82 17.31 8.79 21.25
N GLY A 83 17.60 7.69 21.93
CA GLY A 83 17.56 6.35 21.34
C GLY A 83 16.15 5.73 21.28
N PRO A 84 15.94 4.65 20.49
CA PRO A 84 14.68 3.92 20.41
C PRO A 84 14.04 3.55 21.76
N LEU A 85 14.84 3.16 22.75
CA LEU A 85 14.32 2.75 24.06
C LEU A 85 13.85 3.94 24.89
N GLU A 86 14.63 5.03 24.89
CA GLU A 86 14.31 6.27 25.60
C GLU A 86 13.06 6.95 25.01
N GLU A 87 12.90 6.94 23.69
CA GLU A 87 11.70 7.45 23.01
C GLU A 87 10.48 6.56 23.28
N TYR A 88 10.65 5.24 23.41
CA TYR A 88 9.56 4.35 23.83
C TYR A 88 9.13 4.63 25.27
N ASP A 89 10.08 4.74 26.21
CA ASP A 89 9.81 5.11 27.60
C ASP A 89 9.07 6.44 27.70
N ARG A 90 9.54 7.46 26.96
CA ARG A 90 8.87 8.77 26.87
C ARG A 90 7.44 8.66 26.32
N ARG A 91 7.19 7.83 25.30
CA ARG A 91 5.84 7.59 24.75
C ARG A 91 4.95 6.80 25.73
N VAL A 92 5.52 5.93 26.56
CA VAL A 92 4.81 5.22 27.63
C VAL A 92 4.44 6.17 28.78
N ASP A 93 5.38 6.98 29.26
CA ASP A 93 5.17 7.97 30.32
C ASP A 93 4.15 9.05 29.90
N ALA A 94 4.14 9.43 28.62
CA ALA A 94 3.14 10.31 28.03
C ALA A 94 1.75 9.66 27.85
N GLY A 95 1.60 8.36 28.12
CA GLY A 95 0.36 7.60 27.92
C GLY A 95 -0.03 7.37 26.46
N VAL A 96 0.90 7.56 25.52
CA VAL A 96 0.69 7.34 24.07
C VAL A 96 0.84 5.86 23.73
N LEU A 97 1.81 5.17 24.36
CA LEU A 97 2.01 3.73 24.24
C LEU A 97 1.70 3.03 25.57
N ARG A 98 1.20 1.79 25.48
CA ARG A 98 1.12 0.90 26.63
C ARG A 98 2.47 0.20 26.80
N ASN A 99 2.96 0.16 28.03
CA ASN A 99 4.15 -0.60 28.39
C ASN A 99 3.95 -2.11 28.14
N ASP A 100 4.84 -2.74 27.36
CA ASP A 100 4.83 -4.17 27.07
C ASP A 100 6.27 -4.74 27.10
N GLU A 101 6.49 -5.78 27.92
CA GLU A 101 7.80 -6.37 28.15
C GLU A 101 8.36 -7.11 26.91
N HIS A 102 7.49 -7.69 26.08
CA HIS A 102 7.91 -8.34 24.85
C HIS A 102 8.40 -7.29 23.84
N GLN A 103 7.66 -6.20 23.65
CA GLN A 103 8.10 -5.08 22.82
C GLN A 103 9.41 -4.46 23.34
N ARG A 104 9.61 -4.33 24.66
CA ARG A 104 10.89 -3.84 25.21
C ARG A 104 12.09 -4.66 24.74
N GLY A 105 12.05 -5.99 24.85
CA GLY A 105 13.13 -6.85 24.38
C GLY A 105 13.43 -6.72 22.87
N ILE A 106 12.40 -6.41 22.07
CA ILE A 106 12.58 -6.08 20.65
C ILE A 106 13.20 -4.68 20.47
N ILE A 107 12.79 -3.70 21.27
CA ILE A 107 13.30 -2.32 21.22
C ILE A 107 14.77 -2.25 21.68
N GLU A 108 15.23 -3.13 22.55
CA GLU A 108 16.66 -3.30 22.86
C GLU A 108 17.49 -3.65 21.61
N ASN A 109 16.93 -4.45 20.68
CA ASN A 109 17.59 -4.75 19.41
C ASN A 109 17.61 -3.52 18.47
N LEU A 110 16.55 -2.71 18.47
CA LEU A 110 16.52 -1.41 17.76
C LEU A 110 17.55 -0.45 18.35
N GLN A 111 17.68 -0.40 19.68
CA GLN A 111 18.64 0.42 20.42
C GLN A 111 20.08 -0.01 20.14
N HIS A 112 20.34 -1.33 20.03
CA HIS A 112 21.65 -1.85 19.62
C HIS A 112 22.04 -1.36 18.22
N LEU A 113 21.15 -1.53 17.23
CA LEU A 113 21.41 -1.06 15.87
C LEU A 113 21.57 0.48 15.81
N HIS A 114 20.77 1.24 16.57
CA HIS A 114 20.95 2.68 16.71
C HIS A 114 22.37 3.04 17.20
N ASN A 115 22.89 2.30 18.20
CA ASN A 115 24.22 2.53 18.75
C ASN A 115 25.35 2.14 17.79
N GLU A 116 25.17 1.09 16.98
CA GLU A 116 26.09 0.76 15.87
C GLU A 116 26.08 1.87 14.81
N LEU A 117 24.88 2.31 14.38
CA LEU A 117 24.71 3.38 13.39
C LEU A 117 25.29 4.72 13.84
N ARG A 118 25.32 5.02 15.14
CA ARG A 118 25.95 6.22 15.70
C ARG A 118 27.44 6.33 15.37
N ASN A 119 28.13 5.19 15.27
CA ASN A 119 29.57 5.11 14.98
C ASN A 119 29.86 4.73 13.51
N TYR A 120 28.89 4.11 12.83
CA TYR A 120 29.02 3.71 11.43
C TYR A 120 29.04 4.90 10.47
N HIS A 121 29.96 4.86 9.51
CA HIS A 121 30.09 5.82 8.43
C HIS A 121 30.07 5.06 7.11
N ALA A 122 29.01 5.24 6.31
CA ALA A 122 28.88 4.58 5.03
C ALA A 122 30.02 4.99 4.06
N PRO A 123 30.55 4.05 3.26
CA PRO A 123 31.54 4.35 2.23
C PRO A 123 30.95 5.28 1.16
N PRO A 124 31.78 6.05 0.43
CA PRO A 124 31.29 6.85 -0.68
C PRO A 124 30.68 5.96 -1.77
N VAL A 125 29.49 6.32 -2.24
CA VAL A 125 28.82 5.64 -3.34
C VAL A 125 29.69 5.79 -4.60
N VAL A 126 29.88 4.70 -5.33
CA VAL A 126 30.68 4.68 -6.55
C VAL A 126 29.78 4.25 -7.71
N HIS A 127 29.45 5.20 -8.57
CA HIS A 127 28.74 4.92 -9.81
C HIS A 127 29.60 4.07 -10.76
N PRO A 128 29.11 2.93 -11.23
CA PRO A 128 29.81 2.16 -12.26
C PRO A 128 29.90 2.95 -13.57
N SER A 129 31.02 2.84 -14.28
CA SER A 129 31.20 3.53 -15.57
C SER A 129 30.52 2.77 -16.71
N PHE A 130 29.70 3.47 -17.51
CA PHE A 130 28.97 2.88 -18.64
C PHE A 130 29.87 2.17 -19.67
N ASP A 131 31.13 2.58 -19.82
CA ASP A 131 32.06 1.96 -20.78
C ASP A 131 32.56 0.57 -20.37
N LEU A 132 32.45 0.18 -19.10
CA LEU A 132 32.80 -1.17 -18.62
C LEU A 132 31.68 -2.21 -18.84
N LEU A 133 30.52 -1.79 -19.36
CA LEU A 133 29.35 -2.66 -19.58
C LEU A 133 29.22 -3.21 -21.00
N LYS A 134 29.98 -2.70 -21.96
CA LYS A 134 30.00 -3.26 -23.31
C LYS A 134 30.75 -4.60 -23.23
N PRO A 135 30.15 -5.74 -23.65
CA PRO A 135 30.85 -7.01 -23.62
C PRO A 135 32.13 -6.87 -24.45
N ALA A 136 33.27 -7.22 -23.86
CA ALA A 136 34.55 -7.15 -24.54
C ALA A 136 34.47 -7.88 -25.88
N LYS A 137 34.83 -7.21 -26.98
CA LYS A 137 34.83 -7.80 -28.32
C LYS A 137 35.66 -9.09 -28.27
N LYS A 138 35.01 -10.24 -28.36
CA LYS A 138 35.69 -11.55 -28.32
C LYS A 138 36.64 -11.64 -29.51
N SER A 139 37.93 -11.43 -29.25
CA SER A 139 38.98 -11.85 -30.19
C SER A 139 38.91 -13.37 -30.28
N VAL A 140 38.66 -13.89 -31.48
CA VAL A 140 38.25 -15.29 -31.75
C VAL A 140 39.44 -16.28 -31.63
N PHE A 141 40.51 -15.90 -30.91
CA PHE A 141 41.80 -16.60 -30.92
C PHE A 141 42.34 -17.01 -29.52
N SER A 142 41.53 -16.89 -28.45
CA SER A 142 41.96 -17.26 -27.08
C SER A 142 41.21 -18.45 -26.46
N SER A 143 40.35 -19.15 -27.21
CA SER A 143 39.40 -20.12 -26.64
C SER A 143 39.96 -21.53 -26.31
N LEU A 144 41.28 -21.72 -26.22
CA LEU A 144 41.89 -23.03 -25.95
C LEU A 144 42.63 -23.16 -24.60
N PHE A 145 42.88 -22.06 -23.87
CA PHE A 145 43.38 -22.12 -22.49
C PHE A 145 42.79 -20.97 -21.67
N GLY A 146 41.79 -21.25 -20.84
CA GLY A 146 41.19 -20.26 -19.93
C GLY A 146 39.84 -20.70 -19.38
N ASN A 147 39.80 -21.06 -18.09
CA ASN A 147 38.57 -21.45 -17.39
C ASN A 147 37.55 -20.29 -17.40
N GLY A 148 36.30 -20.58 -17.78
CA GLY A 148 35.35 -19.57 -18.24
C GLY A 148 34.71 -18.72 -17.14
N GLY A 149 35.25 -17.52 -16.90
CA GLY A 149 34.61 -16.45 -16.13
C GLY A 149 34.16 -15.30 -17.04
N GLY A 150 32.91 -15.31 -17.51
CA GLY A 150 32.36 -14.17 -18.24
C GLY A 150 32.22 -12.95 -17.34
N ALA A 151 32.89 -11.84 -17.67
CA ALA A 151 32.93 -10.62 -16.88
C ALA A 151 31.54 -9.97 -16.76
N LYS A 152 30.77 -10.37 -15.74
CA LYS A 152 29.71 -9.55 -15.17
C LYS A 152 30.38 -8.36 -14.47
N ALA A 153 29.75 -7.17 -14.53
CA ALA A 153 30.17 -6.04 -13.71
C ALA A 153 30.29 -6.51 -12.25
N THR A 154 31.50 -6.47 -11.70
CA THR A 154 31.79 -7.07 -10.40
C THR A 154 31.17 -6.22 -9.30
N ILE A 155 30.11 -6.76 -8.70
CA ILE A 155 29.55 -6.26 -7.45
C ILE A 155 30.71 -6.25 -6.45
N LYS A 156 30.96 -5.10 -5.81
CA LYS A 156 31.99 -5.01 -4.77
C LYS A 156 31.57 -5.86 -3.58
N ASP A 157 32.54 -6.37 -2.83
CA ASP A 157 32.23 -7.10 -1.61
C ASP A 157 31.50 -6.19 -0.60
N ILE A 158 30.58 -6.78 0.16
CA ILE A 158 29.85 -6.08 1.21
C ILE A 158 30.83 -5.73 2.33
N PRO A 159 30.97 -4.44 2.73
CA PRO A 159 31.91 -4.04 3.77
C PRO A 159 31.77 -4.85 5.06
N GLU A 160 32.91 -5.24 5.65
CA GLU A 160 32.93 -6.00 6.90
C GLU A 160 32.41 -5.18 8.08
N ASN A 161 32.55 -3.86 8.02
CA ASN A 161 32.07 -2.91 9.03
C ASN A 161 30.60 -2.48 8.84
N LEU A 162 29.85 -3.09 7.90
CA LEU A 162 28.42 -2.82 7.72
C LEU A 162 27.62 -3.39 8.91
N PRO A 163 26.90 -2.56 9.70
CA PRO A 163 26.01 -3.03 10.76
C PRO A 163 25.00 -4.06 10.25
N ARG A 164 24.70 -5.07 11.08
CA ARG A 164 23.67 -6.04 10.73
C ARG A 164 22.31 -5.36 10.85
N GLY A 165 21.55 -5.41 9.76
CA GLY A 165 20.20 -4.85 9.72
C GLY A 165 19.21 -5.66 10.55
N LEU A 166 17.93 -5.29 10.50
CA LEU A 166 16.86 -6.00 11.21
C LEU A 166 15.79 -6.50 10.23
N TYR A 167 15.31 -7.72 10.46
CA TYR A 167 14.13 -8.30 9.81
C TYR A 167 13.09 -8.63 10.88
N LEU A 168 12.15 -7.71 11.04
CA LEU A 168 11.06 -7.81 11.98
C LEU A 168 9.88 -8.52 11.32
N PHE A 169 9.45 -9.67 11.83
CA PHE A 169 8.33 -10.42 11.27
C PHE A 169 7.29 -10.81 12.30
N GLY A 170 6.07 -11.09 11.85
CA GLY A 170 5.01 -11.62 12.69
C GLY A 170 3.63 -11.32 12.11
N ASP A 171 2.58 -11.72 12.80
CA ASP A 171 1.20 -11.63 12.34
C ASP A 171 0.65 -10.20 12.25
N VAL A 172 -0.51 -10.04 11.63
CA VAL A 172 -1.22 -8.76 11.56
C VAL A 172 -1.50 -8.24 12.97
N GLY A 173 -1.25 -6.96 13.24
CA GLY A 173 -1.52 -6.35 14.55
C GLY A 173 -0.38 -6.37 15.58
N SER A 174 0.71 -7.12 15.33
CA SER A 174 1.91 -7.25 16.20
C SER A 174 2.76 -5.98 16.44
N GLY A 175 2.29 -4.78 16.03
CA GLY A 175 3.01 -3.52 16.27
C GLY A 175 4.24 -3.24 15.40
N LYS A 176 4.53 -4.07 14.39
CA LYS A 176 5.71 -3.97 13.52
C LYS A 176 5.94 -2.58 12.92
N THR A 177 4.87 -1.96 12.42
CA THR A 177 4.90 -0.60 11.84
C THR A 177 5.30 0.44 12.88
N MET A 178 4.73 0.38 14.10
CA MET A 178 5.09 1.28 15.21
C MET A 178 6.56 1.14 15.61
N LEU A 179 7.10 -0.08 15.64
CA LEU A 179 8.52 -0.33 15.92
C LEU A 179 9.43 0.21 14.80
N MET A 180 9.00 0.13 13.54
CA MET A 180 9.68 0.77 12.40
C MET A 180 9.61 2.30 12.51
N ASP A 181 8.47 2.87 12.89
CA ASP A 181 8.27 4.32 13.09
C ASP A 181 9.22 4.83 14.19
N LEU A 182 9.19 4.19 15.36
CA LEU A 182 10.04 4.48 16.51
C LEU A 182 11.52 4.50 16.15
N PHE A 183 12.01 3.47 15.44
CA PHE A 183 13.39 3.42 14.98
C PHE A 183 13.70 4.47 13.92
N TYR A 184 12.82 4.67 12.93
CA TYR A 184 13.02 5.66 11.88
C TYR A 184 13.08 7.09 12.44
N ASP A 185 12.25 7.41 13.42
CA ASP A 185 12.21 8.71 14.11
C ASP A 185 13.50 8.96 14.90
N THR A 186 14.02 7.95 15.60
CA THR A 186 15.20 8.02 16.48
C THR A 186 16.54 7.80 15.79
N LEU A 187 16.60 7.60 14.47
CA LEU A 187 17.85 7.38 13.74
C LEU A 187 18.92 8.47 14.05
N PRO A 188 20.18 8.07 14.36
CA PRO A 188 21.19 8.99 14.90
C PRO A 188 21.70 9.96 13.84
N SER A 189 22.21 11.12 14.27
CA SER A 189 22.67 12.19 13.37
C SER A 189 23.86 11.85 12.47
N SER A 190 24.53 10.70 12.69
CA SER A 190 25.52 10.12 11.77
C SER A 190 24.87 9.63 10.45
N VAL A 191 23.58 9.27 10.49
CA VAL A 191 22.79 8.85 9.34
C VAL A 191 22.38 10.08 8.54
N LYS A 192 23.20 10.43 7.55
CA LYS A 192 23.00 11.58 6.66
C LYS A 192 21.68 11.53 5.89
N THR A 193 21.25 10.33 5.50
CA THR A 193 20.08 10.10 4.66
C THR A 193 19.37 8.82 5.11
N LYS A 194 18.05 8.92 5.30
CA LYS A 194 17.16 7.82 5.67
C LYS A 194 15.95 7.81 4.73
N THR A 195 15.57 6.61 4.28
CA THR A 195 14.44 6.42 3.35
C THR A 195 13.53 5.33 3.87
N ARG A 196 12.22 5.60 3.94
CA ARG A 196 11.20 4.58 4.24
C ARG A 196 10.24 4.41 3.07
N ILE A 197 9.97 3.16 2.68
CA ILE A 197 9.15 2.84 1.51
C ILE A 197 8.52 1.44 1.63
N HIS A 198 7.25 1.29 1.24
CA HIS A 198 6.62 -0.03 1.08
C HIS A 198 7.31 -0.80 -0.04
N PHE A 199 7.64 -2.08 0.19
CA PHE A 199 8.44 -2.90 -0.72
C PHE A 199 7.89 -2.96 -2.16
N HIS A 200 6.58 -3.13 -2.35
CA HIS A 200 5.99 -3.17 -3.70
C HIS A 200 6.20 -1.86 -4.47
N ASN A 201 6.06 -0.71 -3.80
CA ASN A 201 6.28 0.60 -4.42
C ASN A 201 7.76 0.81 -4.78
N PHE A 202 8.68 0.30 -3.96
CA PHE A 202 10.11 0.30 -4.23
C PHE A 202 10.45 -0.54 -5.47
N MET A 203 9.95 -1.78 -5.55
CA MET A 203 10.18 -2.64 -6.71
C MET A 203 9.63 -2.04 -8.01
N GLN A 204 8.46 -1.41 -7.96
CA GLN A 204 7.93 -0.66 -9.12
C GLN A 204 8.88 0.47 -9.59
N ASP A 205 9.49 1.23 -8.67
CA ASP A 205 10.45 2.28 -9.03
C ASP A 205 11.74 1.68 -9.60
N VAL A 206 12.27 0.63 -8.98
CA VAL A 206 13.43 -0.13 -9.48
C VAL A 206 13.20 -0.60 -10.91
N HIS A 207 12.07 -1.26 -11.20
CA HIS A 207 11.75 -1.73 -12.56
C HIS A 207 11.62 -0.57 -13.56
N LYS A 208 11.04 0.58 -13.16
CA LYS A 208 10.98 1.78 -14.01
C LYS A 208 12.38 2.33 -14.33
N ARG A 209 13.28 2.42 -13.33
CA ARG A 209 14.67 2.86 -13.52
C ARG A 209 15.45 1.87 -14.41
N LEU A 210 15.33 0.56 -14.17
CA LEU A 210 15.94 -0.50 -14.98
C LEU A 210 15.46 -0.44 -16.44
N HIS A 211 14.15 -0.27 -16.68
CA HIS A 211 13.58 -0.17 -18.02
C HIS A 211 14.05 1.09 -18.75
N LYS A 212 14.12 2.25 -18.07
CA LYS A 212 14.67 3.49 -18.62
C LYS A 212 16.12 3.32 -19.08
N LEU A 213 16.98 2.72 -18.25
CA LEU A 213 18.38 2.45 -18.59
C LEU A 213 18.52 1.47 -19.77
N LYS A 214 17.70 0.42 -19.83
CA LYS A 214 17.66 -0.52 -20.96
C LYS A 214 17.24 0.14 -22.28
N ILE A 215 16.30 1.09 -22.25
CA ILE A 215 15.94 1.88 -23.45
C ILE A 215 17.10 2.80 -23.86
N GLN A 216 17.75 3.46 -22.91
CA GLN A 216 18.79 4.46 -23.20
C GLN A 216 20.11 3.86 -23.68
N HIS A 217 20.47 2.66 -23.20
CA HIS A 217 21.80 2.08 -23.42
C HIS A 217 21.79 0.66 -24.03
N GLY A 218 20.62 0.00 -24.13
CA GLY A 218 20.45 -1.33 -24.71
C GLY A 218 20.03 -2.43 -23.71
N SER A 219 19.45 -3.51 -24.23
CA SER A 219 18.95 -4.66 -23.44
C SER A 219 20.04 -5.43 -22.70
N ASP A 220 21.25 -5.43 -23.25
CA ASP A 220 22.34 -6.32 -22.84
C ASP A 220 23.12 -5.77 -21.63
N ILE A 221 22.74 -4.59 -21.15
CA ILE A 221 23.37 -3.92 -20.03
C ILE A 221 22.76 -4.36 -18.70
N ASP A 222 23.66 -4.71 -17.80
CA ASP A 222 23.35 -4.89 -16.39
C ASP A 222 23.11 -3.56 -15.68
N ALA A 223 21.85 -3.13 -15.66
CA ALA A 223 21.45 -1.87 -15.04
C ALA A 223 21.27 -1.95 -13.50
N VAL A 224 21.34 -3.13 -12.87
CA VAL A 224 21.09 -3.29 -11.42
C VAL A 224 22.11 -2.53 -10.56
N PRO A 225 23.43 -2.58 -10.81
CA PRO A 225 24.41 -1.80 -10.05
C PRO A 225 24.19 -0.28 -10.14
N PHE A 226 23.73 0.23 -11.28
CA PHE A 226 23.43 1.67 -11.47
C PHE A 226 22.24 2.10 -10.61
N VAL A 227 21.14 1.34 -10.68
CA VAL A 227 19.95 1.61 -9.87
C VAL A 227 20.26 1.49 -8.38
N ALA A 228 21.11 0.56 -7.97
CA ALA A 228 21.56 0.44 -6.58
C ALA A 228 22.40 1.64 -6.13
N ALA A 229 23.31 2.15 -6.97
CA ALA A 229 24.08 3.36 -6.68
C ALA A 229 23.17 4.60 -6.56
N ASP A 230 22.24 4.80 -7.51
CA ASP A 230 21.24 5.89 -7.46
C ASP A 230 20.39 5.87 -6.17
N ILE A 231 20.09 4.68 -5.65
CA ILE A 231 19.33 4.50 -4.39
C ILE A 231 20.23 4.75 -3.18
N ALA A 232 21.48 4.28 -3.20
CA ALA A 232 22.43 4.45 -2.11
C ALA A 232 22.81 5.92 -1.90
N GLU A 233 22.88 6.75 -2.96
CA GLU A 233 23.06 8.21 -2.81
C GLU A 233 21.89 8.86 -2.06
N GLN A 234 20.68 8.31 -2.19
CA GLN A 234 19.45 8.83 -1.58
C GLN A 234 19.25 8.35 -0.14
N GLY A 235 19.94 7.30 0.32
CA GLY A 235 19.67 6.68 1.62
C GLY A 235 20.76 5.72 2.12
N ASN A 236 21.40 6.07 3.23
CA ASN A 236 22.34 5.21 3.95
C ASN A 236 21.63 4.17 4.83
N VAL A 237 20.40 4.47 5.28
CA VAL A 237 19.50 3.53 5.96
C VAL A 237 18.20 3.43 5.17
N LEU A 238 17.83 2.20 4.80
CA LEU A 238 16.65 1.90 3.99
C LEU A 238 15.68 1.02 4.78
N CYS A 239 14.54 1.63 5.13
CA CYS A 239 13.45 1.04 5.88
C CYS A 239 12.37 0.52 4.92
N PHE A 240 12.30 -0.80 4.72
CA PHE A 240 11.25 -1.44 3.93
C PHE A 240 10.04 -1.78 4.81
N ASP A 241 8.89 -1.19 4.48
CA ASP A 241 7.62 -1.63 5.05
C ASP A 241 6.96 -2.72 4.19
N GLU A 242 6.23 -3.62 4.83
CA GLU A 242 5.52 -4.75 4.23
C GLU A 242 6.35 -5.54 3.18
N PHE A 243 7.53 -6.00 3.57
CA PHE A 243 8.43 -6.77 2.71
C PHE A 243 7.82 -8.12 2.32
N GLN A 244 7.32 -8.21 1.09
CA GLN A 244 6.71 -9.41 0.52
C GLN A 244 7.13 -9.58 -0.94
N CYS A 245 7.57 -10.79 -1.31
CA CYS A 245 7.91 -11.13 -2.68
C CYS A 245 6.89 -12.15 -3.21
N THR A 246 6.10 -11.74 -4.20
CA THR A 246 5.07 -12.56 -4.86
C THR A 246 5.30 -12.68 -6.37
N ASP A 247 5.90 -11.67 -7.01
CA ASP A 247 6.22 -11.68 -8.44
C ASP A 247 7.56 -12.39 -8.72
N VAL A 248 7.61 -13.12 -9.85
CA VAL A 248 8.84 -13.75 -10.36
C VAL A 248 9.88 -12.73 -10.82
N ALA A 249 9.45 -11.61 -11.41
CA ALA A 249 10.34 -10.54 -11.85
C ALA A 249 11.06 -9.87 -10.67
N ASP A 250 10.36 -9.71 -9.54
CA ASP A 250 10.93 -9.23 -8.28
C ASP A 250 11.94 -10.25 -7.73
N ALA A 251 11.52 -11.52 -7.63
CA ALA A 251 12.37 -12.60 -7.13
C ALA A 251 13.69 -12.74 -7.91
N MET A 252 13.65 -12.56 -9.23
CA MET A 252 14.83 -12.66 -10.11
C MET A 252 15.88 -11.55 -9.89
N ILE A 253 15.48 -10.34 -9.47
CA ILE A 253 16.40 -9.22 -9.28
C ILE A 253 16.76 -8.96 -7.81
N LEU A 254 15.89 -9.35 -6.87
CA LEU A 254 15.94 -8.89 -5.48
C LEU A 254 17.27 -9.19 -4.80
N ARG A 255 17.78 -10.44 -4.88
CA ARG A 255 19.09 -10.81 -4.32
C ARG A 255 20.17 -9.83 -4.75
N ARG A 256 20.25 -9.59 -6.06
CA ARG A 256 21.34 -8.85 -6.68
C ARG A 256 21.27 -7.37 -6.33
N LEU A 257 20.06 -6.83 -6.27
CA LEU A 257 19.80 -5.47 -5.82
C LEU A 257 20.24 -5.28 -4.35
N LEU A 258 19.88 -6.22 -3.47
CA LEU A 258 20.27 -6.18 -2.06
C LEU A 258 21.79 -6.31 -1.88
N GLU A 259 22.46 -7.21 -2.62
CA GLU A 259 23.93 -7.33 -2.63
C GLU A 259 24.59 -5.99 -3.05
N CYS A 260 24.11 -5.35 -4.11
CA CYS A 260 24.63 -4.05 -4.55
C CYS A 260 24.38 -2.93 -3.51
N LEU A 261 23.19 -2.84 -2.93
CA LEU A 261 22.87 -1.85 -1.89
C LEU A 261 23.77 -2.03 -0.66
N MET A 262 23.93 -3.27 -0.18
CA MET A 262 24.83 -3.58 0.92
C MET A 262 26.31 -3.30 0.58
N SER A 263 26.73 -3.47 -0.69
CA SER A 263 28.10 -3.13 -1.13
C SER A 263 28.38 -1.62 -1.17
N HIS A 264 27.34 -0.80 -1.33
CA HIS A 264 27.40 0.65 -1.11
C HIS A 264 27.26 1.03 0.38
N GLY A 265 27.18 0.04 1.28
CA GLY A 265 27.10 0.24 2.71
C GLY A 265 25.73 0.68 3.22
N VAL A 266 24.65 0.43 2.46
CA VAL A 266 23.27 0.68 2.90
C VAL A 266 22.87 -0.34 3.95
N VAL A 267 22.46 0.14 5.13
CA VAL A 267 21.88 -0.68 6.21
C VAL A 267 20.39 -0.84 5.97
N LEU A 268 19.89 -2.08 6.07
CA LEU A 268 18.48 -2.39 5.83
C LEU A 268 17.74 -2.65 7.15
N VAL A 269 16.54 -2.10 7.26
CA VAL A 269 15.56 -2.49 8.29
C VAL A 269 14.27 -2.83 7.58
N THR A 270 13.65 -3.95 7.90
CA THR A 270 12.50 -4.48 7.14
C THR A 270 11.45 -5.09 8.05
N THR A 271 10.18 -4.77 7.80
CA THR A 271 9.00 -5.37 8.44
C THR A 271 8.26 -6.28 7.48
N SER A 272 7.85 -7.48 7.91
CA SER A 272 7.11 -8.43 7.07
C SER A 272 6.02 -9.19 7.83
N ASN A 273 4.98 -9.63 7.13
CA ASN A 273 4.00 -10.61 7.65
C ASN A 273 4.47 -12.07 7.43
N ARG A 274 5.71 -12.30 6.99
CA ARG A 274 6.28 -13.63 6.72
C ARG A 274 7.72 -13.73 7.21
N HIS A 275 8.06 -14.85 7.84
CA HIS A 275 9.44 -15.23 8.12
C HIS A 275 10.25 -15.31 6.80
N PRO A 276 11.57 -15.02 6.77
CA PRO A 276 12.34 -15.06 5.52
C PRO A 276 12.27 -16.39 4.76
N ASP A 277 12.17 -17.53 5.46
CA ASP A 277 12.04 -18.84 4.81
C ASP A 277 10.68 -19.08 4.14
N ASP A 278 9.68 -18.23 4.39
CA ASP A 278 8.35 -18.24 3.78
C ASP A 278 8.15 -17.15 2.71
N LEU A 279 9.12 -16.26 2.51
CA LEU A 279 9.11 -15.31 1.39
C LEU A 279 9.12 -16.05 0.05
N TYR A 280 8.25 -15.67 -0.89
CA TYR A 280 8.09 -16.30 -2.21
C TYR A 280 7.80 -17.83 -2.16
N LYS A 281 7.19 -18.32 -1.06
CA LYS A 281 6.76 -19.72 -0.92
C LYS A 281 5.79 -20.08 -2.05
N ASN A 282 5.97 -21.27 -2.63
CA ASN A 282 5.26 -21.76 -3.82
C ASN A 282 5.48 -20.94 -5.11
N GLY A 283 6.40 -19.96 -5.12
CA GLY A 283 6.75 -19.18 -6.30
C GLY A 283 7.51 -19.99 -7.37
N ILE A 284 7.32 -19.60 -8.63
CA ILE A 284 7.98 -20.23 -9.79
C ILE A 284 9.50 -20.14 -9.66
N GLN A 285 10.20 -21.27 -9.82
CA GLN A 285 11.66 -21.36 -9.64
C GLN A 285 12.16 -20.89 -8.25
N ARG A 286 11.41 -21.17 -7.18
CA ARG A 286 11.77 -20.87 -5.77
C ARG A 286 13.24 -21.15 -5.40
N GLU A 287 13.84 -22.21 -5.93
CA GLU A 287 15.27 -22.54 -5.72
C GLU A 287 16.22 -21.40 -6.06
N SER A 288 15.94 -20.64 -7.12
CA SER A 288 16.71 -19.46 -7.54
C SER A 288 16.63 -18.29 -6.54
N PHE A 289 15.57 -18.26 -5.71
CA PHE A 289 15.32 -17.25 -4.69
C PHE A 289 15.90 -17.63 -3.31
N ILE A 290 16.17 -18.92 -3.04
CA ILE A 290 16.78 -19.37 -1.78
C ILE A 290 18.09 -18.61 -1.44
N PRO A 291 18.98 -18.28 -2.39
CA PRO A 291 20.13 -17.42 -2.11
C PRO A 291 19.79 -16.00 -1.63
N ALA A 292 18.64 -15.43 -2.01
CA ALA A 292 18.15 -14.15 -1.48
C ALA A 292 17.75 -14.28 0.00
N ILE A 293 17.03 -15.36 0.34
CA ILE A 293 16.65 -15.68 1.73
C ILE A 293 17.91 -15.86 2.60
N LYS A 294 18.92 -16.58 2.09
CA LYS A 294 20.21 -16.75 2.78
C LYS A 294 20.93 -15.41 3.01
N LEU A 295 20.91 -14.49 2.04
CA LEU A 295 21.47 -13.15 2.20
C LEU A 295 20.77 -12.38 3.34
N LEU A 296 19.43 -12.37 3.33
CA LEU A 296 18.64 -11.72 4.39
C LEU A 296 18.97 -12.30 5.77
N LYS A 297 18.94 -13.63 5.93
CA LYS A 297 19.24 -14.30 7.22
C LYS A 297 20.70 -14.13 7.68
N ASN A 298 21.64 -13.93 6.77
CA ASN A 298 23.06 -13.73 7.11
C ASN A 298 23.39 -12.28 7.49
N ARG A 299 22.68 -11.30 6.91
CA ARG A 299 22.98 -9.86 7.05
C ARG A 299 21.98 -9.09 7.93
N LEU A 300 20.84 -9.69 8.27
CA LEU A 300 19.82 -9.13 9.15
C LEU A 300 19.60 -10.02 10.37
N HIS A 301 19.38 -9.43 11.53
CA HIS A 301 18.82 -10.15 12.69
C HIS A 301 17.33 -10.36 12.47
N VAL A 302 16.92 -11.63 12.42
CA VAL A 302 15.52 -12.02 12.21
C VAL A 302 14.84 -12.13 13.58
N ILE A 303 13.85 -11.27 13.83
CA ILE A 303 13.19 -11.12 15.12
C ILE A 303 11.70 -11.39 14.94
N ASN A 304 11.14 -12.29 15.75
CA ASN A 304 9.70 -12.51 15.78
C ASN A 304 9.02 -11.47 16.68
N LEU A 305 7.90 -10.92 16.20
CA LEU A 305 7.03 -9.95 16.86
C LEU A 305 5.68 -10.56 17.25
N ASP A 306 5.44 -11.84 16.93
CA ASP A 306 4.23 -12.56 17.33
C ASP A 306 4.04 -12.48 18.86
N SER A 307 2.96 -11.80 19.25
CA SER A 307 2.48 -11.70 20.61
C SER A 307 1.04 -12.20 20.63
N PRO A 308 0.56 -12.84 21.71
CA PRO A 308 -0.87 -13.10 21.89
C PRO A 308 -1.71 -11.81 21.94
N THR A 309 -1.08 -10.64 22.04
CA THR A 309 -1.74 -9.33 22.01
C THR A 309 -1.68 -8.71 20.61
N ASP A 310 -2.83 -8.59 19.95
CA ASP A 310 -3.00 -7.66 18.82
C ASP A 310 -3.18 -6.23 19.37
N TYR A 311 -2.25 -5.34 19.04
CA TYR A 311 -2.22 -3.95 19.52
C TYR A 311 -3.29 -3.05 18.88
N ARG A 312 -4.00 -3.54 17.86
CA ARG A 312 -5.24 -2.93 17.33
C ARG A 312 -6.44 -3.27 18.20
N LYS A 313 -6.44 -4.44 18.85
CA LYS A 313 -7.54 -4.96 19.70
C LYS A 313 -7.46 -4.50 21.16
N ILE A 314 -6.39 -3.81 21.56
CA ILE A 314 -6.35 -3.09 22.84
C ILE A 314 -7.51 -2.07 22.82
N PRO A 315 -8.43 -2.07 23.81
CA PRO A 315 -9.59 -1.18 23.79
C PRO A 315 -9.18 0.30 23.76
N ARG A 316 -9.28 0.91 22.58
CA ARG A 316 -9.12 2.34 22.38
C ARG A 316 -10.49 3.00 22.58
N PRO A 317 -10.58 4.22 23.13
CA PRO A 317 -11.85 4.94 23.16
C PRO A 317 -12.38 5.05 21.73
N PRO A 318 -13.60 4.56 21.43
CA PRO A 318 -14.15 4.68 20.09
C PRO A 318 -14.33 6.16 19.78
N SER A 319 -13.90 6.57 18.58
CA SER A 319 -14.08 7.95 18.12
C SER A 319 -15.54 8.28 17.80
N GLY A 320 -16.38 7.25 17.65
CA GLY A 320 -17.76 7.39 17.22
C GLY A 320 -17.89 7.79 15.74
N VAL A 321 -17.01 7.30 14.86
CA VAL A 321 -17.16 7.45 13.39
C VAL A 321 -18.13 6.44 12.78
N TYR A 322 -18.42 5.33 13.46
CA TYR A 322 -19.37 4.32 13.01
C TYR A 322 -20.66 4.40 13.82
N HIS A 323 -21.79 4.32 13.13
CA HIS A 323 -23.12 4.29 13.73
C HIS A 323 -23.88 3.05 13.27
N THR A 324 -24.45 2.33 14.23
CA THR A 324 -25.28 1.14 14.03
C THR A 324 -26.46 1.24 15.00
N ALA A 325 -27.71 1.02 14.61
CA ALA A 325 -28.21 0.59 13.29
C ALA A 325 -28.60 1.78 12.37
N LEU A 326 -29.21 1.51 11.21
CA LEU A 326 -29.81 2.53 10.33
C LEU A 326 -31.15 3.05 10.91
N ASP A 327 -31.05 3.70 12.07
CA ASP A 327 -32.14 4.37 12.76
C ASP A 327 -32.29 5.86 12.33
N GLN A 328 -33.19 6.58 13.01
CA GLN A 328 -33.41 8.01 12.81
C GLN A 328 -32.18 8.90 13.12
N HIS A 329 -31.21 8.38 13.89
CA HIS A 329 -30.01 9.13 14.30
C HIS A 329 -28.88 9.00 13.28
N ALA A 330 -28.84 7.92 12.50
CA ALA A 330 -27.83 7.64 11.47
C ALA A 330 -27.61 8.81 10.49
N ALA A 331 -28.69 9.44 10.01
CA ALA A 331 -28.59 10.61 9.12
C ALA A 331 -27.92 11.81 9.82
N SER A 332 -28.29 12.07 11.08
CA SER A 332 -27.71 13.15 11.88
C SER A 332 -26.22 12.91 12.20
N HIS A 333 -25.83 11.64 12.41
CA HIS A 333 -24.45 11.23 12.63
C HIS A 333 -23.57 11.53 11.42
N ALA A 334 -24.00 11.09 10.24
CA ALA A 334 -23.30 11.35 8.99
C ALA A 334 -23.17 12.86 8.72
N GLU A 335 -24.22 13.65 8.98
CA GLU A 335 -24.17 15.10 8.80
C GLU A 335 -23.24 15.81 9.79
N LYS A 336 -23.24 15.42 11.07
CA LYS A 336 -22.30 15.92 12.09
C LYS A 336 -20.85 15.70 11.65
N TRP A 337 -20.52 14.50 11.19
CA TRP A 337 -19.18 14.17 10.69
C TRP A 337 -18.84 14.89 9.38
N PHE A 338 -19.82 15.12 8.48
CA PHE A 338 -19.60 15.88 7.25
C PHE A 338 -19.26 17.34 7.52
N ARG A 339 -19.89 17.96 8.52
CA ARG A 339 -19.57 19.32 8.98
C ARG A 339 -18.19 19.38 9.64
N PHE A 340 -17.79 18.34 10.36
CA PHE A 340 -16.51 18.30 11.08
C PHE A 340 -15.30 18.01 10.18
N LEU A 341 -15.44 17.09 9.20
CA LEU A 341 -14.35 16.71 8.28
C LEU A 341 -14.36 17.51 6.96
N GLY A 342 -15.42 18.28 6.72
CA GLY A 342 -15.58 19.15 5.55
C GLY A 342 -14.87 20.49 5.69
N ASP A 343 -15.25 21.44 4.84
CA ASP A 343 -14.79 22.83 4.92
C ASP A 343 -15.60 23.60 5.97
N SER A 344 -14.93 24.12 6.99
CA SER A 344 -15.55 24.87 8.09
C SER A 344 -15.95 26.31 7.71
N GLU A 345 -15.35 26.88 6.67
CA GLU A 345 -15.66 28.23 6.18
C GLU A 345 -16.70 28.19 5.04
N ASN A 346 -16.60 27.19 4.15
CA ASN A 346 -17.48 27.00 3.00
C ASN A 346 -18.16 25.63 3.00
N PHE A 347 -19.00 25.38 4.01
CA PHE A 347 -19.65 24.07 4.21
C PHE A 347 -20.58 23.61 3.06
N ALA A 348 -21.07 24.53 2.20
CA ALA A 348 -22.07 24.25 1.16
C ALA A 348 -21.71 23.03 0.29
N PRO A 349 -22.46 21.90 0.37
CA PRO A 349 -22.11 20.68 -0.35
C PRO A 349 -22.18 20.88 -1.86
N ARG A 350 -21.09 20.57 -2.57
CA ARG A 350 -21.03 20.61 -4.04
C ARG A 350 -20.82 19.22 -4.64
N SER A 351 -21.31 19.00 -5.84
CA SER A 351 -20.96 17.81 -6.62
C SER A 351 -19.67 18.03 -7.40
N GLU A 352 -18.87 16.98 -7.56
CA GLU A 352 -17.66 16.99 -8.39
C GLU A 352 -17.62 15.79 -9.34
N THR A 353 -16.84 15.91 -10.42
CA THR A 353 -16.54 14.80 -11.33
C THR A 353 -15.03 14.60 -11.40
N GLN A 354 -14.52 13.46 -10.95
CA GLN A 354 -13.10 13.10 -11.08
C GLN A 354 -12.86 12.30 -12.35
N LYS A 355 -11.68 12.47 -12.98
CA LYS A 355 -11.32 11.76 -14.21
C LYS A 355 -10.27 10.68 -13.96
N VAL A 356 -10.63 9.43 -14.21
CA VAL A 356 -9.76 8.26 -14.01
C VAL A 356 -9.58 7.55 -15.34
N TRP A 357 -8.36 7.61 -15.88
CA TRP A 357 -7.96 6.95 -17.14
C TRP A 357 -8.95 7.18 -18.31
N GLY A 358 -9.50 8.39 -18.42
CA GLY A 358 -10.46 8.77 -19.47
C GLY A 358 -11.93 8.49 -19.14
N ARG A 359 -12.26 8.05 -17.92
CA ARG A 359 -13.64 7.84 -17.44
C ARG A 359 -13.98 8.87 -16.36
N ASP A 360 -15.24 9.26 -16.30
CA ASP A 360 -15.74 10.28 -15.36
C ASP A 360 -16.44 9.61 -14.17
N ILE A 361 -15.96 9.86 -12.94
CA ILE A 361 -16.57 9.42 -11.68
C ILE A 361 -17.31 10.60 -11.06
N PHE A 362 -18.63 10.48 -10.96
CA PHE A 362 -19.46 11.43 -10.24
C PHE A 362 -19.35 11.24 -8.72
N VAL A 363 -19.07 12.33 -8.01
CA VAL A 363 -19.03 12.44 -6.54
C VAL A 363 -20.19 13.34 -6.12
N PRO A 364 -21.27 12.79 -5.53
CA PRO A 364 -22.53 13.52 -5.32
C PRO A 364 -22.41 14.73 -4.39
N ARG A 365 -21.62 14.58 -3.32
CA ARG A 365 -21.50 15.55 -2.23
C ARG A 365 -20.04 15.64 -1.78
N VAL A 366 -19.49 16.84 -1.83
CA VAL A 366 -18.13 17.19 -1.42
C VAL A 366 -18.19 18.46 -0.59
N SER A 367 -17.45 18.48 0.52
CA SER A 367 -17.12 19.68 1.29
C SER A 367 -15.63 19.63 1.62
N GLY A 368 -14.87 20.67 1.27
CA GLY A 368 -13.41 20.66 1.37
C GLY A 368 -12.76 19.47 0.66
N ARG A 369 -12.13 18.58 1.44
CA ARG A 369 -11.55 17.28 0.99
C ARG A 369 -12.30 16.07 1.56
N CYS A 370 -13.53 16.25 2.04
CA CYS A 370 -14.43 15.18 2.48
C CYS A 370 -15.48 14.86 1.38
N ALA A 371 -15.66 13.58 1.07
CA ALA A 371 -16.65 13.09 0.10
C ALA A 371 -17.73 12.23 0.77
N TRP A 372 -18.99 12.44 0.41
CA TRP A 372 -20.14 11.66 0.90
C TRP A 372 -20.79 10.89 -0.25
N PHE A 373 -20.92 9.58 -0.07
CA PHE A 373 -21.72 8.67 -0.89
C PHE A 373 -22.74 7.90 -0.04
N THR A 374 -23.86 7.48 -0.60
CA THR A 374 -24.54 6.28 -0.08
C THR A 374 -23.80 5.01 -0.53
N PHE A 375 -24.02 3.88 0.13
CA PHE A 375 -23.46 2.59 -0.25
C PHE A 375 -23.77 2.24 -1.72
N ASP A 376 -25.00 2.50 -2.16
CA ASP A 376 -25.45 2.27 -3.54
C ASP A 376 -24.74 3.18 -4.54
N GLU A 377 -24.53 4.46 -4.18
CA GLU A 377 -23.77 5.40 -4.99
C GLU A 377 -22.30 5.02 -5.12
N LEU A 378 -21.72 4.39 -4.10
CA LEU A 378 -20.31 4.01 -4.07
C LEU A 378 -20.06 2.62 -4.71
N ILE A 379 -20.79 1.59 -4.28
CA ILE A 379 -20.46 0.16 -4.50
C ILE A 379 -21.31 -0.49 -5.59
N LYS A 380 -22.62 -0.20 -5.66
CA LYS A 380 -23.51 -0.80 -6.69
C LYS A 380 -23.25 -0.22 -8.09
N LYS A 381 -22.80 1.04 -8.19
CA LYS A 381 -22.30 1.62 -9.46
C LYS A 381 -21.02 0.90 -9.94
N PRO A 382 -20.77 0.81 -11.26
CA PRO A 382 -19.65 0.03 -11.83
C PRO A 382 -18.29 0.75 -11.64
N LYS A 383 -17.76 0.75 -10.41
CA LYS A 383 -16.40 1.20 -10.08
C LYS A 383 -15.44 0.02 -9.94
N SER A 384 -14.17 0.29 -10.19
CA SER A 384 -13.02 -0.61 -10.12
C SER A 384 -12.06 -0.21 -8.99
N ALA A 385 -11.06 -1.05 -8.71
CA ALA A 385 -10.02 -0.73 -7.72
C ALA A 385 -9.26 0.58 -8.05
N ALA A 386 -9.00 0.86 -9.34
CA ALA A 386 -8.34 2.08 -9.77
C ALA A 386 -9.19 3.34 -9.46
N ASP A 387 -10.51 3.21 -9.55
CA ASP A 387 -11.45 4.30 -9.26
C ASP A 387 -11.44 4.66 -7.76
N TYR A 388 -11.40 3.67 -6.87
CA TYR A 388 -11.27 3.90 -5.43
C TYR A 388 -9.91 4.52 -5.07
N LEU A 389 -8.81 4.04 -5.66
CA LEU A 389 -7.48 4.61 -5.43
C LEU A 389 -7.38 6.08 -5.87
N GLU A 390 -8.03 6.47 -6.97
CA GLU A 390 -8.02 7.88 -7.41
C GLU A 390 -8.94 8.76 -6.56
N LEU A 391 -10.09 8.24 -6.10
CA LEU A 391 -10.91 8.92 -5.10
C LEU A 391 -10.10 9.20 -3.82
N VAL A 392 -9.37 8.21 -3.30
CA VAL A 392 -8.57 8.35 -2.07
C VAL A 392 -7.33 9.25 -2.25
N ARG A 393 -6.80 9.41 -3.47
CA ARG A 393 -5.81 10.47 -3.76
C ARG A 393 -6.43 11.87 -3.69
N LYS A 394 -7.71 11.99 -4.01
CA LYS A 394 -8.41 13.28 -4.13
C LYS A 394 -9.01 13.76 -2.81
N TYR A 395 -9.50 12.85 -1.97
CA TYR A 395 -10.22 13.13 -0.73
C TYR A 395 -9.55 12.45 0.47
N ASP A 396 -9.47 13.16 1.59
CA ASP A 396 -8.83 12.67 2.82
C ASP A 396 -9.84 12.04 3.80
N ALA A 397 -11.14 12.21 3.54
CA ALA A 397 -12.23 11.70 4.36
C ALA A 397 -13.40 11.21 3.51
N PHE A 398 -13.99 10.09 3.91
CA PHE A 398 -15.13 9.46 3.26
C PHE A 398 -16.25 9.22 4.25
N ILE A 399 -17.47 9.61 3.86
CA ILE A 399 -18.71 9.27 4.55
C ILE A 399 -19.50 8.34 3.64
N VAL A 400 -19.78 7.13 4.15
CA VAL A 400 -20.57 6.12 3.43
C VAL A 400 -21.79 5.78 4.26
N THR A 401 -22.95 6.26 3.83
CA THR A 401 -24.22 6.02 4.52
C THR A 401 -24.95 4.81 3.95
N GLU A 402 -25.85 4.23 4.74
CA GLU A 402 -26.78 3.17 4.31
C GLU A 402 -26.05 1.87 3.92
N VAL A 403 -25.00 1.49 4.65
CA VAL A 403 -24.28 0.23 4.43
C VAL A 403 -25.15 -0.94 4.92
N PRO A 404 -25.63 -1.83 4.03
CA PRO A 404 -26.49 -2.96 4.41
C PRO A 404 -25.66 -4.08 5.06
N GLY A 405 -26.33 -4.98 5.77
CA GLY A 405 -25.75 -6.28 6.07
C GLY A 405 -25.74 -7.14 4.80
N MET A 406 -24.57 -7.50 4.29
CA MET A 406 -24.44 -8.27 3.05
C MET A 406 -24.43 -9.78 3.32
N THR A 407 -25.19 -10.51 2.53
CA THR A 407 -25.31 -11.98 2.59
C THR A 407 -24.40 -12.67 1.58
N ILE A 408 -24.33 -14.02 1.63
CA ILE A 408 -23.63 -14.86 0.66
C ILE A 408 -24.12 -14.66 -0.80
N ARG A 409 -25.32 -14.10 -0.99
CA ARG A 409 -25.88 -13.76 -2.30
C ARG A 409 -25.33 -12.44 -2.87
N GLU A 410 -24.72 -11.61 -2.02
CA GLU A 410 -24.26 -10.25 -2.33
C GLU A 410 -22.73 -10.14 -2.32
N ARG A 411 -22.03 -11.28 -2.43
CA ARG A 411 -20.58 -11.38 -2.34
C ARG A 411 -19.79 -10.48 -3.29
N ASP A 412 -20.34 -10.13 -4.46
CA ASP A 412 -19.70 -9.13 -5.32
C ASP A 412 -19.73 -7.72 -4.73
N LEU A 413 -20.80 -7.34 -4.01
CA LEU A 413 -20.87 -6.08 -3.25
C LEU A 413 -19.89 -6.10 -2.08
N ALA A 414 -19.85 -7.22 -1.33
CA ALA A 414 -18.89 -7.42 -0.24
C ALA A 414 -17.45 -7.25 -0.71
N ARG A 415 -17.05 -7.95 -1.78
CA ARG A 415 -15.72 -7.88 -2.39
C ARG A 415 -15.37 -6.46 -2.87
N ARG A 416 -16.32 -5.74 -3.48
CA ARG A 416 -16.12 -4.33 -3.88
C ARG A 416 -15.97 -3.40 -2.68
N PHE A 417 -16.73 -3.63 -1.60
CA PHE A 417 -16.63 -2.83 -0.38
C PHE A 417 -15.31 -3.10 0.37
N ILE A 418 -14.85 -4.35 0.44
CA ILE A 418 -13.50 -4.71 0.90
C ILE A 418 -12.43 -3.97 0.08
N THR A 419 -12.56 -3.97 -1.25
CA THR A 419 -11.62 -3.25 -2.14
C THR A 419 -11.60 -1.73 -1.88
N PHE A 420 -12.74 -1.14 -1.52
CA PHE A 420 -12.82 0.27 -1.12
C PHE A 420 -12.20 0.53 0.26
N ILE A 421 -12.52 -0.29 1.26
CA ILE A 421 -11.92 -0.25 2.61
C ILE A 421 -10.39 -0.34 2.50
N ASP A 422 -9.90 -1.23 1.64
CA ASP A 422 -8.48 -1.40 1.39
C ASP A 422 -7.82 -0.12 0.84
N ALA A 423 -8.44 0.50 -0.17
CA ALA A 423 -7.95 1.75 -0.74
C ALA A 423 -7.95 2.90 0.28
N VAL A 424 -9.01 3.04 1.09
CA VAL A 424 -9.12 4.08 2.14
C VAL A 424 -8.06 3.89 3.22
N TYR A 425 -7.86 2.66 3.68
CA TYR A 425 -6.86 2.31 4.68
C TYR A 425 -5.43 2.60 4.18
N GLU A 426 -5.09 2.14 2.98
CA GLU A 426 -3.75 2.32 2.38
C GLU A 426 -3.45 3.79 2.04
N GLY A 427 -4.49 4.56 1.70
CA GLY A 427 -4.40 6.00 1.53
C GLY A 427 -4.47 6.82 2.84
N ASN A 428 -4.55 6.17 4.00
CA ASN A 428 -4.59 6.82 5.32
C ASN A 428 -5.78 7.78 5.54
N ALA A 429 -6.86 7.62 4.77
CA ALA A 429 -8.03 8.48 4.83
C ALA A 429 -8.96 8.15 6.02
N LYS A 430 -9.82 9.10 6.39
CA LYS A 430 -10.86 8.91 7.41
C LYS A 430 -12.06 8.18 6.80
N LEU A 431 -12.69 7.31 7.57
CA LEU A 431 -13.91 6.61 7.16
C LEU A 431 -14.99 6.75 8.22
N VAL A 432 -16.15 7.25 7.82
CA VAL A 432 -17.36 7.38 8.64
C VAL A 432 -18.44 6.52 7.99
N LEU A 433 -19.09 5.66 8.78
CA LEU A 433 -20.07 4.70 8.29
C LEU A 433 -21.38 4.82 9.06
N THR A 434 -22.50 4.63 8.35
CA THR A 434 -23.77 4.22 8.98
C THR A 434 -24.14 2.83 8.46
N THR A 435 -24.33 1.87 9.37
CA THR A 435 -24.47 0.45 9.04
C THR A 435 -25.79 -0.12 9.56
N GLU A 436 -26.37 -1.05 8.81
CA GLU A 436 -27.59 -1.76 9.22
C GLU A 436 -27.31 -2.77 10.34
N LYS A 437 -26.14 -3.42 10.27
CA LYS A 437 -25.66 -4.45 11.20
C LYS A 437 -24.33 -4.03 11.84
N PRO A 438 -23.96 -4.62 13.00
CA PRO A 438 -22.62 -4.46 13.57
C PRO A 438 -21.53 -4.88 12.58
N LEU A 439 -20.30 -4.35 12.74
CA LEU A 439 -19.20 -4.62 11.80
C LEU A 439 -18.93 -6.12 11.58
N THR A 440 -19.01 -6.92 12.65
CA THR A 440 -18.82 -8.38 12.61
C THR A 440 -19.84 -9.10 11.73
N GLU A 441 -21.02 -8.50 11.51
CA GLU A 441 -22.15 -9.03 10.75
C GLU A 441 -22.30 -8.38 9.35
N LEU A 442 -21.36 -7.51 8.94
CA LEU A 442 -21.49 -6.73 7.70
C LEU A 442 -21.37 -7.51 6.40
N PHE A 443 -20.61 -8.61 6.37
CA PHE A 443 -20.38 -9.39 5.15
C PHE A 443 -20.69 -10.90 5.30
N VAL A 444 -21.07 -11.34 6.50
CA VAL A 444 -21.59 -12.69 6.79
C VAL A 444 -22.60 -12.54 7.92
N SER A 445 -23.80 -13.12 7.76
CA SER A 445 -24.85 -13.04 8.78
C SER A 445 -24.68 -14.09 9.91
N ARG A 446 -25.29 -13.83 11.08
CA ARG A 446 -25.38 -14.81 12.18
C ARG A 446 -25.96 -16.15 11.75
N ASP A 447 -26.98 -16.11 10.90
CA ASP A 447 -27.70 -17.30 10.46
C ASP A 447 -26.85 -18.15 9.50
N GLU A 448 -26.11 -17.51 8.57
CA GLU A 448 -25.15 -18.21 7.71
C GLU A 448 -24.02 -18.87 8.52
N VAL A 449 -23.46 -18.18 9.52
CA VAL A 449 -22.47 -18.78 10.43
C VAL A 449 -23.06 -19.97 11.20
N ALA A 450 -24.31 -19.86 11.67
CA ALA A 450 -25.00 -20.96 12.35
C ALA A 450 -25.24 -22.19 11.44
N GLU A 451 -25.71 -21.97 10.21
CA GLU A 451 -25.90 -23.02 9.20
C GLU A 451 -24.58 -23.71 8.83
N SER A 452 -23.49 -22.94 8.67
CA SER A 452 -22.16 -23.49 8.41
C SER A 452 -21.66 -24.36 9.57
N LEU A 453 -21.84 -23.93 10.82
CA LEU A 453 -21.44 -24.71 11.99
C LEU A 453 -22.24 -26.02 12.07
N LEU A 454 -23.55 -26.00 11.81
CA LEU A 454 -24.39 -27.20 11.69
C LEU A 454 -23.91 -28.16 10.60
N GLN A 455 -23.56 -27.66 9.41
CA GLN A 455 -23.03 -28.47 8.31
C GLN A 455 -21.69 -29.13 8.67
N SER A 456 -20.82 -28.40 9.39
CA SER A 456 -19.50 -28.90 9.83
C SER A 456 -19.55 -29.87 11.00
N SER A 457 -20.64 -29.89 11.79
CA SER A 457 -20.79 -30.70 13.00
C SER A 457 -22.26 -31.04 13.29
N PRO A 458 -22.83 -32.05 12.60
CA PRO A 458 -24.27 -32.37 12.67
C PRO A 458 -24.79 -32.81 14.03
N SER A 459 -23.90 -33.15 14.97
CA SER A 459 -24.25 -33.56 16.34
C SER A 459 -24.20 -32.42 17.36
N ALA A 460 -23.82 -31.20 16.95
CA ALA A 460 -23.80 -30.02 17.81
C ALA A 460 -24.95 -29.08 17.43
N ASN A 461 -25.85 -28.79 18.37
CA ASN A 461 -26.75 -27.64 18.25
C ASN A 461 -25.94 -26.38 18.57
N PRO A 462 -25.63 -25.48 17.61
CA PRO A 462 -24.92 -24.25 17.94
C PRO A 462 -25.84 -23.36 18.78
N THR A 463 -25.43 -23.10 20.02
CA THR A 463 -26.12 -22.11 20.86
C THR A 463 -25.86 -20.71 20.34
N LYS A 464 -26.73 -19.74 20.67
CA LYS A 464 -26.51 -18.32 20.35
C LYS A 464 -25.16 -17.82 20.88
N ASP A 465 -24.71 -18.33 22.02
CA ASP A 465 -23.42 -17.97 22.62
C ASP A 465 -22.25 -18.53 21.78
N THR A 466 -22.42 -19.71 21.17
CA THR A 466 -21.41 -20.33 20.31
C THR A 466 -21.28 -19.57 18.99
N THR A 467 -22.41 -19.22 18.35
CA THR A 467 -22.38 -18.43 17.11
C THR A 467 -21.84 -17.03 17.38
N GLN A 468 -22.24 -16.40 18.48
CA GLN A 468 -21.72 -15.10 18.88
C GLN A 468 -20.21 -15.14 19.19
N ALA A 469 -19.72 -16.12 19.94
CA ALA A 469 -18.28 -16.27 20.20
C ALA A 469 -17.46 -16.51 18.92
N VAL A 470 -18.02 -17.22 17.93
CA VAL A 470 -17.41 -17.38 16.60
C VAL A 470 -17.44 -16.07 15.80
N MET A 471 -18.48 -15.25 15.90
CA MET A 471 -18.55 -13.95 15.21
C MET A 471 -17.70 -12.84 15.86
N GLU A 472 -17.57 -12.86 17.18
CA GLU A 472 -16.66 -11.95 17.91
C GLU A 472 -15.19 -12.33 17.66
N ASN A 473 -14.90 -13.63 17.50
CA ASN A 473 -13.58 -14.15 17.15
C ASN A 473 -13.49 -14.57 15.67
N LEU A 474 -14.22 -13.90 14.78
CA LEU A 474 -14.37 -14.37 13.39
C LEU A 474 -13.03 -14.36 12.65
N GLU A 475 -12.16 -13.39 12.95
CA GLU A 475 -10.79 -13.34 12.43
C GLU A 475 -9.94 -14.57 12.80
N HIS A 476 -10.02 -15.05 14.04
CA HIS A 476 -9.35 -16.29 14.48
C HIS A 476 -10.10 -17.55 14.03
N SER A 477 -11.39 -17.42 13.73
CA SER A 477 -12.24 -18.50 13.23
C SER A 477 -12.18 -18.65 11.71
N VAL A 478 -11.59 -17.70 10.97
CA VAL A 478 -11.34 -17.83 9.52
C VAL A 478 -10.60 -19.13 9.21
N GLU A 479 -9.62 -19.51 10.03
CA GLU A 479 -8.86 -20.75 9.78
C GLU A 479 -9.69 -22.03 10.00
N LYS A 480 -10.82 -21.94 10.73
CA LYS A 480 -11.81 -23.01 10.89
C LYS A 480 -12.96 -22.93 9.87
N LEU A 481 -13.22 -21.76 9.32
CA LEU A 481 -14.30 -21.49 8.37
C LEU A 481 -13.85 -21.44 6.91
N LYS A 482 -12.54 -21.46 6.64
CA LYS A 482 -11.96 -21.47 5.29
C LYS A 482 -12.36 -22.69 4.44
N ASP A 483 -12.63 -23.82 5.12
CA ASP A 483 -13.09 -25.08 4.51
C ASP A 483 -14.63 -25.16 4.47
N SER A 484 -15.34 -24.11 4.89
CA SER A 484 -16.80 -24.03 4.87
C SER A 484 -17.34 -23.47 3.55
N SER A 485 -18.62 -23.75 3.29
CA SER A 485 -19.36 -23.26 2.13
C SER A 485 -19.63 -21.73 2.13
N LEU A 486 -19.27 -21.02 3.20
CA LEU A 486 -19.47 -19.57 3.34
C LEU A 486 -18.62 -18.74 2.37
N PHE A 487 -17.42 -19.23 2.05
CA PHE A 487 -16.44 -18.56 1.19
C PHE A 487 -16.18 -19.41 -0.05
N ALA A 488 -15.83 -18.81 -1.20
CA ALA A 488 -15.38 -19.61 -2.37
C ALA A 488 -13.90 -20.03 -2.29
N GLY A 489 -13.23 -19.76 -1.16
CA GLY A 489 -11.86 -20.19 -0.90
C GLY A 489 -11.17 -19.36 0.17
N GLU A 490 -9.96 -19.79 0.56
CA GLU A 490 -9.17 -19.18 1.63
C GLU A 490 -8.90 -17.67 1.42
N GLU A 491 -8.73 -17.23 0.17
CA GLU A 491 -8.44 -15.82 -0.16
C GLU A 491 -9.56 -14.85 0.24
N GLU A 492 -10.82 -15.26 0.11
CA GLU A 492 -11.97 -14.41 0.42
C GLU A 492 -12.19 -14.30 1.93
N ALA A 493 -12.04 -15.41 2.65
CA ALA A 493 -12.10 -15.43 4.11
C ALA A 493 -10.98 -14.57 4.73
N PHE A 494 -9.77 -14.64 4.17
CA PHE A 494 -8.67 -13.76 4.55
C PHE A 494 -8.93 -12.29 4.20
N ALA A 495 -9.49 -12.00 3.03
CA ALA A 495 -9.85 -10.63 2.64
C ALA A 495 -10.91 -10.02 3.57
N PHE A 496 -11.88 -10.81 4.01
CA PHE A 496 -12.90 -10.44 4.99
C PHE A 496 -12.29 -10.10 6.37
N ALA A 497 -11.50 -11.00 6.97
CA ALA A 497 -10.88 -10.73 8.27
C ALA A 497 -9.95 -9.52 8.22
N ARG A 498 -9.19 -9.36 7.14
CA ARG A 498 -8.36 -8.17 6.90
C ARG A 498 -9.20 -6.89 6.82
N ALA A 499 -10.40 -6.92 6.24
CA ALA A 499 -11.30 -5.78 6.19
C ALA A 499 -11.86 -5.41 7.57
N LEU A 500 -12.27 -6.40 8.39
CA LEU A 500 -12.70 -6.15 9.78
C LEU A 500 -11.59 -5.52 10.63
N SER A 501 -10.38 -6.08 10.59
CA SER A 501 -9.21 -5.53 11.29
C SER A 501 -8.89 -4.10 10.82
N ARG A 502 -9.02 -3.81 9.52
CA ARG A 502 -8.85 -2.46 8.95
C ARG A 502 -9.94 -1.50 9.45
N LEU A 503 -11.21 -1.90 9.47
CA LEU A 503 -12.32 -1.10 10.00
C LEU A 503 -12.12 -0.78 11.49
N SER A 504 -11.86 -1.77 12.33
CA SER A 504 -11.64 -1.58 13.77
C SER A 504 -10.46 -0.62 14.06
N HIS A 505 -9.37 -0.72 13.28
CA HIS A 505 -8.26 0.22 13.41
C HIS A 505 -8.66 1.65 12.99
N MET A 506 -9.44 1.82 11.92
CA MET A 506 -9.93 3.11 11.44
C MET A 506 -10.97 3.78 12.37
N GLU A 507 -11.66 3.01 13.20
CA GLU A 507 -12.54 3.52 14.26
C GLU A 507 -11.77 4.22 15.40
N SER A 508 -10.48 3.88 15.56
CA SER A 508 -9.73 4.31 16.72
C SER A 508 -9.49 5.82 16.77
N LYS A 509 -9.53 6.36 18.00
CA LYS A 509 -9.29 7.79 18.26
C LYS A 509 -8.00 8.31 17.61
N GLU A 510 -6.91 7.57 17.72
CA GLU A 510 -5.62 7.85 17.06
C GLU A 510 -5.77 7.98 15.54
N TRP A 511 -6.42 7.03 14.87
CA TRP A 511 -6.62 7.09 13.43
C TRP A 511 -7.42 8.33 13.01
N VAL A 512 -8.45 8.68 13.78
CA VAL A 512 -9.36 9.78 13.46
C VAL A 512 -8.76 11.15 13.79
N GLU A 513 -8.07 11.32 14.90
CA GLU A 513 -7.46 12.60 15.30
C GLU A 513 -6.16 12.92 14.55
N ARG A 514 -5.48 11.92 13.98
CA ARG A 514 -4.24 12.08 13.19
C ARG A 514 -4.36 13.21 12.17
N GLY A 515 -3.58 14.27 12.35
CA GLY A 515 -3.51 15.42 11.44
C GLY A 515 -4.61 16.48 11.60
N LEU A 516 -5.55 16.33 12.55
CA LEU A 516 -6.58 17.33 12.84
C LEU A 516 -6.13 18.44 13.82
N GLY A 517 -4.87 18.45 14.25
CA GLY A 517 -4.33 19.45 15.18
C GLY A 517 -4.79 19.33 16.64
N LEU A 518 -5.72 18.41 16.94
CA LEU A 518 -6.18 18.06 18.29
C LEU A 518 -5.09 17.37 19.15
N GLU A 519 -4.01 16.92 18.51
CA GLU A 519 -2.90 16.24 19.15
C GLU A 519 -1.92 17.25 19.79
N SER A 520 -1.84 17.20 21.12
CA SER A 520 -0.80 17.76 22.00
C SER A 520 -0.49 19.27 22.00
N LYS A 521 -1.26 20.14 21.34
CA LYS A 521 -1.05 21.60 21.40
C LYS A 521 -2.21 22.43 21.96
N GLY A 522 -2.15 22.68 23.27
CA GLY A 522 -2.59 23.95 23.88
C GLY A 522 -4.09 24.22 24.07
N GLY A 523 -4.99 23.48 23.41
CA GLY A 523 -6.44 23.70 23.49
C GLY A 523 -7.07 23.31 24.83
N LYS A 524 -6.86 24.08 25.90
CA LYS A 524 -7.64 23.93 27.14
C LYS A 524 -9.10 24.35 26.90
N GLU A 525 -9.30 25.42 26.13
CA GLU A 525 -10.62 25.87 25.68
C GLU A 525 -11.25 24.88 24.69
N ASP A 526 -10.50 24.34 23.73
CA ASP A 526 -11.01 23.33 22.78
C ASP A 526 -11.33 22.01 23.48
N LYS A 527 -10.52 21.58 24.45
CA LYS A 527 -10.82 20.41 25.29
C LYS A 527 -12.07 20.63 26.13
N ASP A 528 -12.27 21.80 26.70
CA ASP A 528 -13.48 22.13 27.48
C ASP A 528 -14.72 22.27 26.56
N SER A 529 -14.54 22.78 25.33
CA SER A 529 -15.57 22.85 24.27
C SER A 529 -15.98 21.45 23.79
N TRP A 530 -14.99 20.59 23.51
CA TRP A 530 -15.19 19.19 23.15
C TRP A 530 -15.82 18.39 24.29
N THR A 531 -15.41 18.63 25.54
CA THR A 531 -15.99 17.96 26.72
C THR A 531 -17.43 18.42 26.98
N LYS A 532 -17.77 19.71 26.79
CA LYS A 532 -19.15 20.21 26.83
C LYS A 532 -20.02 19.70 25.68
N THR A 533 -19.44 19.50 24.50
CA THR A 533 -20.13 18.89 23.35
C THR A 533 -20.40 17.42 23.63
N ARG A 534 -19.43 16.71 24.23
CA ARG A 534 -19.54 15.30 24.63
C ARG A 534 -20.51 15.08 25.79
N SER A 535 -20.58 15.97 26.79
CA SER A 535 -21.56 15.84 27.87
C SER A 535 -22.98 15.95 27.31
N ARG A 536 -23.23 16.92 26.42
CA ARG A 536 -24.49 17.05 25.68
C ARG A 536 -24.76 15.85 24.77
N GLN A 537 -23.75 15.27 24.11
CA GLN A 537 -23.93 14.05 23.32
C GLN A 537 -24.40 12.84 24.13
N MET A 538 -24.00 12.70 25.40
CA MET A 538 -24.51 11.62 26.27
C MET A 538 -25.89 11.94 26.87
N GLU A 539 -26.24 13.22 27.02
CA GLU A 539 -27.60 13.65 27.42
C GLU A 539 -28.61 13.48 26.28
N ASP A 540 -28.21 13.70 25.02
CA ASP A 540 -29.04 13.50 23.81
C ASP A 540 -29.13 12.01 23.36
N SER A 541 -28.41 11.10 24.00
CA SER A 541 -28.37 9.65 23.68
C SER A 541 -28.94 8.74 24.77
N MET A 542 -29.62 9.32 25.77
CA MET A 542 -30.42 8.63 26.79
C MET A 542 -31.90 8.95 26.63
#